data_AF-A0A3B9VQP3-F1
#
_entry.id   AF-A0A3B9VQP3-F1
#
_cell.length_a   1.000
_cell.length_b   1.000
_cell.length_c   1.000
_cell.angle_alpha   90.00
_cell.angle_beta   90.00
_cell.angle_gamma   90.00
#
_symmetry.space_group_name_H-M   'P 1'
#
loop_
_entity.id
_entity.type
_entity.pdbx_description
1 polymer ?
#
loop_
_entity_poly.entity_id
_entity_poly.type
_entity_poly.pdbx_seq_one_letter_code
_entity_poly.pdbx_strand_id
1 'polypeptide(L)' 'PFGGIGKSGTGESHGVYGFLTFSHLQGCYHRLGQAEPSLRYPPYTAKKLTWVEKVMDLF' A
#
# COMPACT_ATOMS: atom_id res chain seq x y z
N PRO A 1 -15.26 4.28 -13.11
CA PRO A 1 -15.76 5.18 -12.05
C PRO A 1 -16.46 6.41 -12.65
N PHE A 2 -17.62 6.80 -12.12
CA PHE A 2 -18.30 8.04 -12.49
C PHE A 2 -18.44 8.94 -11.25
N GLY A 3 -17.89 10.15 -11.32
CA GLY A 3 -17.78 11.07 -10.18
C GLY A 3 -17.32 12.47 -10.60
N GLY A 4 -17.55 13.45 -9.72
CA GLY A 4 -17.14 14.85 -9.92
C GLY A 4 -15.75 15.15 -9.35
N ILE A 5 -15.20 16.33 -9.68
CA ILE A 5 -13.94 16.85 -9.13
C ILE A 5 -14.08 18.34 -8.81
N GLY A 6 -13.73 18.74 -7.59
CA GLY A 6 -13.77 20.14 -7.16
C GLY A 6 -15.20 20.65 -7.00
N LYS A 7 -15.58 21.71 -7.74
CA LYS A 7 -16.94 22.29 -7.65
C LYS A 7 -18.05 21.38 -8.17
N SER A 8 -17.72 20.36 -8.97
CA SER A 8 -18.69 19.40 -9.51
C SER A 8 -18.95 18.20 -8.60
N GLY A 9 -18.29 18.10 -7.44
CA GLY A 9 -18.45 17.02 -6.46
C GLY A 9 -17.15 16.28 -6.13
N THR A 10 -17.21 15.32 -5.21
CA THR A 10 -16.09 14.47 -4.81
C THR A 10 -16.55 13.03 -4.62
N GLY A 11 -15.66 12.09 -4.91
CA GLY A 11 -15.97 10.66 -4.86
C GLY A 11 -16.56 10.18 -6.18
N GLU A 12 -16.70 8.86 -6.28
CA GLU A 12 -17.09 8.18 -7.50
C GLU A 12 -18.02 7.02 -7.18
N SER A 13 -18.86 6.66 -8.14
CA SER A 13 -19.82 5.56 -7.99
C SER A 13 -19.96 4.80 -9.31
N HIS A 14 -20.97 3.93 -9.37
CA HIS A 14 -21.27 3.00 -10.45
C HIS A 14 -20.42 1.71 -10.44
N GLY A 15 -21.11 0.56 -10.58
CA GLY A 15 -20.48 -0.77 -10.57
C GLY A 15 -19.65 -1.02 -9.32
N VAL A 16 -18.45 -1.56 -9.51
CA VAL A 16 -17.48 -1.86 -8.43
C VAL A 16 -17.15 -0.62 -7.59
N TYR A 17 -17.03 0.55 -8.23
CA TYR A 17 -16.74 1.80 -7.52
C TYR A 17 -17.90 2.23 -6.62
N GLY A 18 -19.14 1.93 -6.99
CA GLY A 18 -20.29 2.12 -6.10
C GLY A 18 -20.20 1.26 -4.83
N PHE A 19 -19.83 -0.02 -4.97
CA PHE A 19 -19.62 -0.91 -3.82
C PHE A 19 -18.48 -0.42 -2.93
N LEU A 20 -17.33 -0.04 -3.52
CA LEU A 20 -16.17 0.45 -2.78
C LEU A 20 -16.47 1.74 -2.01
N THR A 21 -17.24 2.66 -2.58
CA THR A 21 -17.61 3.94 -1.92
C THR A 21 -18.42 3.74 -0.64
N PHE A 22 -19.19 2.66 -0.53
CA PHE A 22 -19.97 2.33 0.68
C PHE A 22 -19.34 1.21 1.51
N SER A 23 -18.12 0.79 1.19
CA SER A 23 -17.40 -0.26 1.90
C SER A 23 -16.19 0.30 2.63
N HIS A 24 -15.90 -0.26 3.81
CA HIS A 24 -14.65 0.02 4.50
C HIS A 24 -13.59 -1.02 4.09
N LEU A 25 -12.62 -0.59 3.30
CA LEU A 25 -11.49 -1.44 2.90
C LEU A 25 -10.52 -1.62 4.08
N GLN A 26 -10.77 -2.66 4.87
CA GLN A 26 -9.93 -2.99 6.02
C GLN A 26 -8.62 -3.65 5.57
N GLY A 27 -7.49 -2.98 5.83
CA GLY A 27 -6.17 -3.58 5.65
C GLY A 27 -5.93 -4.68 6.68
N CYS A 28 -5.87 -5.92 6.23
CA CYS A 28 -5.58 -7.08 7.09
C CYS A 28 -4.19 -7.63 6.75
N TYR A 29 -3.30 -7.69 7.75
CA TYR A 29 -1.98 -8.31 7.63
C TYR A 29 -1.93 -9.59 8.49
N HIS A 30 -1.69 -10.72 7.83
CA HIS A 30 -1.49 -12.00 8.50
C HIS A 30 -0.03 -12.46 8.31
N ARG A 31 0.70 -12.58 9.41
CA ARG A 31 2.10 -13.04 9.40
C ARG A 31 2.17 -14.52 9.74
N LEU A 32 2.56 -15.34 8.77
CA LEU A 32 3.01 -16.70 9.03
C LEU A 32 4.39 -16.61 9.70
N GLY A 33 4.61 -17.38 10.78
CA GLY A 33 5.76 -17.25 11.68
C GLY A 33 7.14 -17.62 11.10
N GLN A 34 7.51 -17.08 9.95
CA GLN A 34 8.77 -17.35 9.26
C GLN A 34 9.71 -16.13 9.25
N ALA A 35 10.98 -16.48 9.08
CA ALA A 35 12.18 -15.65 9.21
C ALA A 35 11.99 -14.23 8.68
N GLU A 36 12.12 -13.26 9.59
CA GLU A 36 12.14 -11.86 9.18
C GLU A 36 13.50 -11.51 8.57
N PRO A 37 13.52 -10.74 7.46
CA PRO A 37 14.77 -10.34 6.86
C PRO A 37 15.58 -9.52 7.86
N SER A 38 16.86 -9.85 8.00
CA SER A 38 17.81 -9.12 8.86
C SER A 38 17.94 -7.64 8.49
N LEU A 39 17.42 -7.27 7.32
CA LEU A 39 17.28 -5.90 6.83
C LEU A 39 16.42 -5.02 7.74
N ARG A 40 15.38 -5.58 8.35
CA ARG A 40 14.48 -4.87 9.27
C ARG A 40 15.19 -4.41 10.55
N TYR A 41 16.21 -5.16 10.96
CA TYR A 41 16.83 -5.04 12.27
C TYR A 41 18.20 -4.34 12.22
N PRO A 42 18.55 -3.57 13.26
CA PRO A 42 19.86 -2.94 13.37
C PRO A 42 21.00 -3.99 13.47
N PRO A 43 22.26 -3.60 13.19
CA PRO A 43 22.69 -2.27 12.75
C PRO A 43 22.37 -2.02 11.26
N TYR A 44 22.00 -0.78 10.94
CA TYR A 44 21.70 -0.34 9.56
C TYR A 44 22.99 0.10 8.87
N THR A 45 23.55 -0.78 8.03
CA THR A 45 24.78 -0.53 7.29
C THR A 45 24.48 0.03 5.90
N ALA A 46 25.45 0.69 5.27
CA ALA A 46 25.32 1.18 3.89
C ALA A 46 24.94 0.07 2.89
N LYS A 47 25.38 -1.18 3.14
CA LYS A 47 24.97 -2.35 2.35
C LYS A 47 23.49 -2.68 2.51
N LYS A 48 22.93 -2.57 3.73
CA LYS A 48 21.49 -2.77 3.95
C LYS A 48 20.68 -1.68 3.23
N LEU A 49 21.12 -0.42 3.32
CA LEU A 49 20.42 0.69 2.66
C LEU A 49 20.37 0.52 1.13
N THR A 50 21.50 0.19 0.51
CA THR A 50 21.56 -0.06 -0.95
C THR A 50 20.70 -1.26 -1.39
N TRP A 51 20.48 -2.26 -0.53
CA TRP A 51 19.51 -3.32 -0.79
C TRP A 51 18.07 -2.84 -0.71
N VAL A 52 17.71 -1.97 0.24
CA VAL A 52 16.37 -1.37 0.33
C VAL A 52 16.07 -0.54 -0.92
N GLU A 53 16.99 0.34 -1.30
CA GLU A 53 16.84 1.23 -2.47
C GLU A 53 16.60 0.41 -3.74
N LYS A 54 17.44 -0.60 -4.00
CA LYS A 54 17.27 -1.49 -5.16
C LYS A 54 15.93 -2.23 -5.19
N VAL A 55 15.41 -2.62 -4.03
CA VAL A 55 14.10 -3.28 -3.95
C VAL A 55 12.99 -2.26 -4.24
N MET A 56 13.09 -1.04 -3.70
CA MET A 56 12.10 0.01 -3.96
C MET A 56 12.10 0.45 -5.42
N ASP A 57 13.25 0.53 -6.07
CA ASP A 57 13.38 0.90 -7.50
C ASP A 57 12.88 -0.21 -8.46
N LEU A 58 12.63 -1.42 -7.95
CA LEU A 58 12.15 -2.55 -8.74
C LEU A 58 10.61 -2.55 -8.93
N PHE A 59 9.88 -1.84 -8.08
CA PHE A 59 8.41 -1.78 -8.06
C PHE A 59 7.90 -0.39 -8.46
#